data_AF-A0A2E9U8Y2-F1
#
_entry.id   AF-A0A2E9U8Y2-F1
#
_cell.length_a   1.000
_cell.length_b   1.000
_cell.length_c   1.000
_cell.angle_alpha   90.00
_cell.angle_beta   90.00
_cell.angle_gamma   90.00
#
_symmetry.space_group_name_H-M   'P 1'
#
loop_
_entity.id
_entity.type
_entity.pdbx_description
1 polymer ?
#
loop_
_entity_poly.entity_id
_entity_poly.type
_entity_poly.pdbx_seq_one_letter_code
_entity_poly.pdbx_strand_id
1 'polypeptide(L)'
;MICGEYISRNLSDLEKLTKELTPLLSEGGVMTLNGQIGAGKTTLAKLVIHDLTQTPLEDIVSPTFNLYHTYNRDNLEIAHYDFYRIESEIELPEIDLNDSFTDKICIIEWAEKFQDLLPKDRIEISIKCIENERLYRINPLGKFGDIVNNRAKIENFLSDLDINFTELQRLPGDASKRRYYRIMSSDNTMILMDATQESDIKSKTGLTNGIDDFIKIQEYLDSIDVRVPNLIARNKIDNIILEEDLGEYSYTDVLTKQNYQELYNPAIKTLIHISNINHPKNIST
;
A
#
# COMPACT_ATOMS: atom_id res chain seq x y z
N MET A 1 5.59 -1.30 11.51
CA MET A 1 5.05 -0.01 11.04
C MET A 1 6.20 0.90 10.61
N ILE A 2 6.14 1.47 9.41
CA ILE A 2 7.23 2.27 8.78
C ILE A 2 7.20 3.75 9.21
N CYS A 3 6.09 4.25 9.74
CA CYS A 3 5.98 5.60 10.26
C CYS A 3 6.53 5.67 11.70
N GLY A 4 7.32 6.71 11.99
CA GLY A 4 7.87 6.96 13.32
C GLY A 4 9.39 6.77 13.40
N GLU A 5 9.86 6.32 14.56
CA GLU A 5 11.29 6.18 14.86
C GLU A 5 11.78 4.75 14.61
N TYR A 6 12.89 4.63 13.87
CA TYR A 6 13.59 3.37 13.61
C TYR A 6 15.07 3.49 14.00
N ILE A 7 15.56 2.55 14.81
CA ILE A 7 16.96 2.51 15.25
C ILE A 7 17.70 1.45 14.45
N SER A 8 18.75 1.86 13.75
CA SER A 8 19.70 0.96 13.08
C SER A 8 21.01 0.93 13.85
N ARG A 9 21.50 -0.27 14.16
CA ARG A 9 22.77 -0.51 14.84
C ARG A 9 23.86 -1.00 13.89
N ASN A 10 23.46 -1.50 12.74
CA ASN A 10 24.33 -2.11 11.74
C ASN A 10 23.68 -2.08 10.36
N LEU A 11 24.42 -2.55 9.35
CA LEU A 11 23.94 -2.59 7.97
C LEU A 11 22.71 -3.49 7.79
N SER A 12 22.61 -4.61 8.52
CA SER A 12 21.46 -5.52 8.43
C SER A 12 20.17 -4.87 8.92
N ASP A 13 20.21 -4.04 9.97
CA ASP A 13 19.04 -3.26 10.39
C ASP A 13 18.65 -2.26 9.29
N LEU A 14 19.63 -1.63 8.64
CA LEU A 14 19.36 -0.70 7.55
C LEU A 14 18.76 -1.40 6.32
N GLU A 15 19.24 -2.60 5.97
CA GLU A 15 18.68 -3.44 4.91
C GLU A 15 17.22 -3.83 5.19
N LYS A 16 16.88 -4.15 6.45
CA LYS A 16 15.48 -4.39 6.85
C LYS A 16 14.62 -3.14 6.66
N LEU A 17 15.11 -1.98 7.08
CA LEU A 17 14.40 -0.72 6.84
C LEU A 17 14.22 -0.45 5.33
N THR A 18 15.24 -0.73 4.51
CA THR A 18 15.14 -0.62 3.06
C THR A 18 14.02 -1.51 2.49
N LYS A 19 13.94 -2.77 2.91
CA LYS A 19 12.89 -3.71 2.46
C LYS A 19 11.48 -3.27 2.83
N GLU A 20 11.34 -2.48 3.89
CA GLU A 20 10.06 -1.90 4.27
C GLU A 20 9.73 -0.63 3.45
N LEU A 21 10.73 0.18 3.10
CA LEU A 21 10.54 1.42 2.34
C LEU A 21 10.27 1.19 0.85
N THR A 22 10.95 0.24 0.22
CA THR A 22 10.94 0.07 -1.25
C THR A 22 9.57 -0.31 -1.82
N PRO A 23 8.70 -1.12 -1.16
CA PRO A 23 7.35 -1.39 -1.65
C PRO A 23 6.45 -0.16 -1.65
N LEU A 24 6.74 0.85 -0.81
CA LEU A 24 5.99 2.10 -0.83
C LEU A 24 6.30 2.91 -2.11
N LEU A 25 7.53 2.81 -2.61
CA LEU A 25 8.03 3.59 -3.75
C LEU A 25 7.82 2.91 -5.10
N SER A 26 7.38 1.64 -5.15
CA SER A 26 7.33 0.85 -6.39
C SER A 26 6.40 1.42 -7.47
N GLU A 27 5.41 2.25 -7.08
CA GLU A 27 4.51 2.96 -7.99
C GLU A 27 4.95 4.42 -8.24
N GLY A 28 6.22 4.75 -7.95
CA GLY A 28 6.76 6.10 -8.14
C GLY A 28 6.52 7.05 -6.96
N GLY A 29 7.30 8.14 -6.95
CA GLY A 29 7.19 9.25 -6.01
C GLY A 29 8.50 9.59 -5.31
N VAL A 30 8.43 10.45 -4.30
CA VAL A 30 9.61 11.13 -3.74
C VAL A 30 9.96 10.62 -2.35
N MET A 31 11.22 10.25 -2.14
CA MET A 31 11.81 9.99 -0.84
C MET A 31 12.89 11.04 -0.55
N THR A 32 12.78 11.73 0.59
CA THR A 32 13.75 12.74 1.00
C THR A 32 14.60 12.27 2.16
N LEU A 33 15.89 12.60 2.12
CA LEU A 33 16.88 12.17 3.09
C LEU A 33 17.57 13.41 3.66
N ASN A 34 17.31 13.70 4.93
CA ASN A 34 17.82 14.88 5.62
C ASN A 34 18.66 14.46 6.83
N GLY A 35 19.68 15.25 7.18
CA GLY A 35 20.56 14.93 8.30
C GLY A 35 21.98 15.46 8.12
N GLN A 36 22.78 15.40 9.17
CA GLN A 36 24.14 15.94 9.17
C GLN A 36 25.06 15.25 8.13
N ILE A 37 26.18 15.88 7.80
CA ILE A 37 27.24 15.26 7.00
C ILE A 37 27.68 13.97 7.69
N GLY A 38 27.81 12.88 6.92
CA GLY A 38 28.17 11.56 7.47
C GLY A 38 27.04 10.82 8.18
N ALA A 39 25.81 11.36 8.23
CA ALA A 39 24.68 10.66 8.86
C ALA A 39 24.31 9.33 8.19
N GLY A 40 24.72 9.12 6.93
CA GLY A 40 24.43 7.90 6.17
C GLY A 40 23.28 8.04 5.16
N LYS A 41 22.96 9.27 4.74
CA LYS A 41 21.97 9.55 3.69
C LYS A 41 22.26 8.77 2.40
N THR A 42 23.44 8.97 1.81
CA THR A 42 23.90 8.24 0.63
C THR A 42 23.90 6.72 0.81
N THR A 43 24.20 6.22 2.02
CA THR A 43 24.14 4.77 2.30
C THR A 43 22.73 4.23 2.18
N LEU A 44 21.72 4.92 2.74
CA LEU A 44 20.32 4.53 2.59
C LEU A 44 19.85 4.69 1.13
N ALA A 45 20.22 5.79 0.45
CA ALA A 45 19.91 5.99 -0.96
C ALA A 45 20.41 4.82 -1.82
N LYS A 46 21.68 4.43 -1.65
CA LYS A 46 22.28 3.28 -2.36
C LYS A 46 21.53 1.98 -2.14
N LEU A 47 21.16 1.67 -0.89
CA LEU A 47 20.42 0.45 -0.59
C LEU A 47 19.02 0.45 -1.24
N VAL A 48 18.31 1.58 -1.19
CA VAL A 48 16.98 1.71 -1.83
C VAL A 48 17.08 1.60 -3.35
N ILE A 49 18.05 2.27 -3.98
CA ILE A 49 18.29 2.17 -5.43
C ILE A 49 18.62 0.74 -5.80
N HIS A 50 19.57 0.12 -5.11
CA HIS A 50 19.97 -1.27 -5.34
C HIS A 50 18.77 -2.24 -5.23
N ASP A 51 17.92 -2.09 -4.22
CA ASP A 51 16.78 -2.98 -4.03
C ASP A 51 15.78 -2.90 -5.19
N LEU A 52 15.52 -1.67 -5.67
CA LEU A 52 14.57 -1.40 -6.75
C LEU A 52 15.14 -1.76 -8.13
N THR A 53 16.40 -1.41 -8.42
CA THR A 53 16.98 -1.53 -9.77
C THR A 53 17.92 -2.71 -9.94
N GLN A 54 18.36 -3.35 -8.86
CA GLN A 54 19.40 -4.40 -8.84
C GLN A 54 20.77 -3.92 -9.37
N THR A 55 20.97 -2.61 -9.47
CA THR A 55 22.28 -2.03 -9.81
C THR A 55 23.28 -2.34 -8.69
N PRO A 56 24.50 -2.84 -8.99
CA PRO A 56 25.51 -3.09 -7.96
C PRO A 56 25.79 -1.86 -7.08
N LEU A 57 25.99 -2.07 -5.77
CA LEU A 57 26.15 -0.97 -4.80
C LEU A 57 27.38 -0.09 -5.09
N GLU A 58 28.40 -0.67 -5.70
CA GLU A 58 29.62 0.00 -6.18
C GLU A 58 29.37 0.97 -7.35
N ASP A 59 28.36 0.68 -8.18
CA ASP A 59 28.01 1.49 -9.35
C ASP A 59 27.04 2.63 -9.01
N ILE A 60 26.37 2.54 -7.86
CA ILE A 60 25.51 3.61 -7.35
C ILE A 60 26.38 4.63 -6.62
N VAL A 61 26.52 5.83 -7.15
CA VAL A 61 27.44 6.87 -6.66
C VAL A 61 26.67 8.10 -6.17
N SER A 62 27.23 8.79 -5.18
CA SER A 62 26.64 10.04 -4.70
C SER A 62 26.70 11.10 -5.81
N PRO A 63 25.58 11.77 -6.17
CA PRO A 63 25.53 12.85 -7.14
C PRO A 63 26.13 14.16 -6.61
N THR A 64 27.20 14.06 -5.81
CA THR A 64 27.80 15.23 -5.15
C THR A 64 28.52 16.14 -6.16
N PHE A 65 28.84 15.67 -7.38
CA PHE A 65 29.46 16.47 -8.44
C PHE A 65 28.56 16.67 -9.67
N ASN A 66 27.77 15.65 -10.03
CA ASN A 66 26.73 15.76 -11.03
C ASN A 66 25.43 15.90 -10.26
N LEU A 67 24.78 17.08 -10.31
CA LEU A 67 23.59 17.45 -9.52
C LEU A 67 22.57 16.32 -9.29
N TYR A 68 22.47 15.37 -10.24
CA TYR A 68 21.76 14.11 -10.09
C TYR A 68 22.41 12.97 -10.88
N HIS A 69 22.02 11.75 -10.54
CA HIS A 69 22.27 10.52 -11.32
C HIS A 69 20.95 9.76 -11.54
N THR A 70 20.83 9.07 -12.68
CA THR A 70 19.68 8.21 -12.95
C THR A 70 20.06 6.74 -12.96
N TYR A 71 19.12 5.92 -12.52
CA TYR A 71 19.21 4.46 -12.48
C TYR A 71 17.89 3.90 -13.00
N ASN A 72 17.93 2.78 -13.70
CA ASN A 72 16.72 2.20 -14.27
C ASN A 72 16.72 0.67 -14.21
N ARG A 73 15.51 0.11 -14.20
CA ARG A 73 15.25 -1.32 -14.39
C ARG A 73 13.86 -1.48 -14.98
N ASP A 74 13.78 -2.15 -16.13
CA ASP A 74 12.53 -2.34 -16.88
C ASP A 74 11.83 -0.98 -17.12
N ASN A 75 10.61 -0.79 -16.60
CA ASN A 75 9.85 0.45 -16.72
C ASN A 75 10.03 1.40 -15.53
N LEU A 76 10.91 1.06 -14.58
CA LEU A 76 11.18 1.86 -13.39
C LEU A 76 12.41 2.75 -13.63
N GLU A 77 12.25 4.06 -13.46
CA GLU A 77 13.35 5.02 -13.47
C GLU A 77 13.48 5.70 -12.10
N ILE A 78 14.71 5.82 -11.62
CA ILE A 78 15.05 6.49 -10.37
C ILE A 78 16.00 7.64 -10.68
N ALA A 79 15.69 8.82 -10.12
CA ALA A 79 16.58 9.97 -10.12
C ALA A 79 17.06 10.25 -8.68
N HIS A 80 18.37 10.16 -8.48
CA HIS A 80 19.04 10.47 -7.20
C HIS A 80 19.63 11.87 -7.28
N TYR A 81 19.17 12.77 -6.42
CA TYR A 81 19.59 14.16 -6.31
C TYR A 81 20.37 14.39 -5.01
N ASP A 82 21.33 15.32 -5.04
CA ASP A 82 22.03 15.82 -3.85
C ASP A 82 22.04 17.35 -3.87
N PHE A 83 21.18 17.95 -3.03
CA PHE A 83 21.02 19.41 -2.96
C PHE A 83 22.08 20.10 -2.08
N TYR A 84 23.06 19.36 -1.55
CA TYR A 84 24.08 19.93 -0.66
C TYR A 84 24.84 21.11 -1.26
N ARG A 85 25.06 21.12 -2.57
CA ARG A 85 25.84 22.15 -3.26
C ARG A 85 25.03 23.20 -4.01
N ILE A 86 23.71 23.04 -4.06
CA ILE A 86 22.84 24.03 -4.70
C ILE A 86 22.64 25.18 -3.71
N GLU A 87 22.94 26.39 -4.15
CA GLU A 87 22.89 27.61 -3.34
C GLU A 87 21.59 28.39 -3.52
N SER A 88 20.91 28.23 -4.66
CA SER A 88 19.71 28.99 -5.00
C SER A 88 18.69 28.15 -5.74
N GLU A 89 17.41 28.42 -5.50
CA GLU A 89 16.29 27.80 -6.21
C GLU A 89 16.31 28.04 -7.72
N ILE A 90 16.99 29.09 -8.18
CA ILE A 90 17.10 29.45 -9.61
C ILE A 90 17.87 28.39 -10.41
N GLU A 91 18.70 27.57 -9.76
CA GLU A 91 19.47 26.49 -10.40
C GLU A 91 18.65 25.20 -10.57
N LEU A 92 17.53 25.07 -9.85
CA LEU A 92 16.71 23.85 -9.82
C LEU A 92 15.87 23.60 -11.09
N PRO A 93 15.35 24.62 -11.81
CA PRO A 93 14.68 24.44 -13.09
C PRO A 93 15.55 23.78 -14.17
N GLU A 94 16.89 23.87 -14.07
CA GLU A 94 17.80 23.23 -15.04
C GLU A 94 17.84 21.68 -14.88
N ILE A 95 17.27 21.14 -13.81
CA ILE A 95 17.37 19.73 -13.41
C ILE A 95 16.04 18.97 -13.61
N ASP A 96 15.05 19.61 -14.24
CA ASP A 96 13.76 19.02 -14.64
C ASP A 96 13.05 18.23 -13.51
N LEU A 97 12.99 18.86 -12.32
CA LEU A 97 12.46 18.22 -11.11
C LEU A 97 10.97 17.90 -11.20
N ASN A 98 10.17 18.78 -11.80
CA ASN A 98 8.71 18.60 -11.85
C ASN A 98 8.30 17.38 -12.67
N ASP A 99 8.93 17.20 -13.84
CA ASP A 99 8.68 16.03 -14.69
C ASP A 99 9.19 14.77 -13.99
N SER A 100 10.35 14.86 -13.32
CA SER A 100 10.91 13.75 -12.54
C SER A 100 10.02 13.32 -11.36
N PHE A 101 9.37 14.25 -10.65
CA PHE A 101 8.44 13.92 -9.56
C PHE A 101 7.18 13.18 -10.05
N THR A 102 6.84 13.33 -11.33
CA THR A 102 5.66 12.72 -11.94
C THR A 102 5.99 11.34 -12.49
N ASP A 103 7.12 11.20 -13.17
CA ASP A 103 7.43 10.01 -13.99
C ASP A 103 8.44 9.05 -13.33
N LYS A 104 9.12 9.48 -12.26
CA LYS A 104 10.25 8.74 -11.66
C LYS A 104 10.09 8.55 -10.16
N ILE A 105 10.85 7.61 -9.62
CA ILE A 105 11.18 7.62 -8.19
C ILE A 105 12.28 8.66 -7.98
N CYS A 106 12.04 9.65 -7.13
CA CYS A 106 13.08 10.63 -6.78
C CYS A 106 13.61 10.37 -5.38
N ILE A 107 14.93 10.23 -5.25
CA ILE A 107 15.61 10.16 -3.96
C ILE A 107 16.43 11.44 -3.81
N ILE A 108 16.08 12.26 -2.83
CA ILE A 108 16.65 13.60 -2.70
C ILE A 108 17.38 13.72 -1.37
N GLU A 109 18.70 13.84 -1.43
CA GLU A 109 19.51 14.20 -0.26
C GLU A 109 19.48 15.72 -0.04
N TRP A 110 19.49 16.13 1.23
CA TRP A 110 19.49 17.54 1.64
C TRP A 110 18.24 18.32 1.17
N ALA A 111 17.10 17.62 1.11
CA ALA A 111 15.85 18.18 0.64
C ALA A 111 15.34 19.31 1.55
N GLU A 112 15.81 19.39 2.80
CA GLU A 112 15.45 20.46 3.73
C GLU A 112 15.82 21.86 3.24
N LYS A 113 16.74 21.98 2.27
CA LYS A 113 17.11 23.28 1.68
C LYS A 113 16.00 23.90 0.83
N PHE A 114 15.14 23.08 0.22
CA PHE A 114 14.16 23.49 -0.77
C PHE A 114 12.80 22.86 -0.52
N GLN A 115 12.35 22.89 0.74
CA GLN A 115 11.12 22.21 1.17
C GLN A 115 9.88 22.67 0.40
N ASP A 116 9.82 23.95 0.03
CA ASP A 116 8.68 24.55 -0.66
C ASP A 116 8.50 24.06 -2.10
N LEU A 117 9.55 23.44 -2.67
CA LEU A 117 9.53 22.86 -4.03
C LEU A 117 9.19 21.37 -4.04
N LEU A 118 9.16 20.71 -2.88
CA LEU A 118 8.90 19.28 -2.79
C LEU A 118 7.40 18.98 -2.99
N PRO A 119 7.06 17.88 -3.70
CA PRO A 119 5.66 17.53 -3.92
C PRO A 119 5.00 17.13 -2.61
N LYS A 120 3.67 17.31 -2.53
CA LYS A 120 2.87 16.94 -1.36
C LYS A 120 2.99 15.45 -1.01
N ASP A 121 3.05 14.60 -2.03
CA ASP A 121 3.16 13.15 -1.89
C ASP A 121 4.64 12.76 -1.82
N ARG A 122 5.12 12.48 -0.61
CA ARG A 122 6.52 12.08 -0.38
C ARG A 122 6.71 11.30 0.92
N ILE A 123 7.84 10.63 1.06
CA ILE A 123 8.32 10.04 2.31
C ILE A 123 9.50 10.87 2.80
N GLU A 124 9.38 11.52 3.96
CA GLU A 124 10.48 12.28 4.55
C GLU A 124 11.23 11.44 5.57
N ILE A 125 12.56 11.37 5.44
CA ILE A 125 13.41 10.64 6.37
C ILE A 125 14.46 11.59 6.93
N SER A 126 14.44 11.78 8.25
CA SER A 126 15.52 12.47 8.96
C SER A 126 16.42 11.46 9.67
N ILE A 127 17.74 11.62 9.51
CA ILE A 127 18.74 10.70 10.05
C ILE A 127 19.57 11.45 11.10
N LYS A 128 19.63 10.91 12.31
CA LYS A 128 20.45 11.42 13.41
C LYS A 128 21.41 10.35 13.91
N CYS A 129 22.70 10.68 13.99
CA CYS A 129 23.68 9.83 14.67
C CYS A 129 23.51 9.95 16.18
N ILE A 130 23.44 8.82 16.87
CA ILE A 130 23.37 8.71 18.33
C ILE A 130 24.45 7.72 18.74
N GLU A 131 25.62 8.22 19.15
CA GLU A 131 26.80 7.40 19.45
C GLU A 131 27.18 6.48 18.28
N ASN A 132 26.99 5.16 18.45
CA ASN A 132 27.26 4.14 17.44
C ASN A 132 26.01 3.70 16.66
N GLU A 133 24.85 4.30 16.94
CA GLU A 133 23.57 3.99 16.32
C GLU A 133 23.10 5.14 15.41
N ARG A 134 22.17 4.82 14.53
CA ARG A 134 21.46 5.80 13.69
C ARG A 134 19.97 5.74 13.98
N LEU A 135 19.40 6.88 14.33
CA LEU A 135 17.97 7.08 14.46
C LEU A 135 17.42 7.65 13.16
N TYR A 136 16.51 6.91 12.53
CA TYR A 136 15.75 7.32 11.36
C TYR A 136 14.35 7.73 11.84
N ARG A 137 13.93 8.96 11.53
CA ARG A 137 12.51 9.35 11.69
C ARG A 137 11.89 9.41 10.32
N ILE A 138 10.85 8.61 10.12
CA ILE A 138 10.20 8.40 8.83
C ILE A 138 8.80 8.99 8.94
N ASN A 139 8.51 9.94 8.05
CA ASN A 139 7.27 10.69 7.98
C ASN A 139 6.68 10.59 6.56
N PRO A 140 5.80 9.61 6.31
CA PRO A 140 5.08 9.49 5.05
C PRO A 140 4.00 10.59 4.95
N LEU A 141 3.97 11.31 3.84
CA LEU A 141 3.06 12.42 3.57
C LEU A 141 2.21 12.15 2.32
N GLY A 142 1.04 12.80 2.27
CA GLY A 142 0.10 12.65 1.17
C GLY A 142 -0.30 11.19 0.95
N LYS A 143 -0.25 10.72 -0.30
CA LYS A 143 -0.60 9.33 -0.66
C LYS A 143 0.15 8.27 0.15
N PHE A 144 1.40 8.53 0.53
CA PHE A 144 2.20 7.59 1.31
C PHE A 144 1.75 7.51 2.77
N GLY A 145 1.33 8.65 3.33
CA GLY A 145 0.68 8.70 4.65
C GLY A 145 -0.59 7.84 4.67
N ASP A 146 -1.42 7.97 3.64
CA ASP A 146 -2.63 7.15 3.50
C ASP A 146 -2.31 5.66 3.39
N ILE A 147 -1.30 5.27 2.61
CA ILE A 147 -0.87 3.86 2.49
C ILE A 147 -0.43 3.30 3.84
N VAL A 148 0.44 4.00 4.57
CA VAL A 148 0.98 3.53 5.85
C VAL A 148 -0.10 3.49 6.93
N ASN A 149 -0.97 4.48 6.98
CA ASN A 149 -2.08 4.51 7.94
C ASN A 149 -3.08 3.38 7.67
N ASN A 150 -3.42 3.11 6.40
CA ASN A 150 -4.31 2.01 6.03
C ASN A 150 -3.70 0.65 6.41
N ARG A 151 -2.40 0.46 6.16
CA ARG A 151 -1.71 -0.77 6.56
C ARG A 151 -1.68 -0.94 8.08
N ALA A 152 -1.32 0.11 8.83
CA ALA A 152 -1.29 0.08 10.29
C ALA A 152 -2.65 -0.26 10.90
N LYS A 153 -3.72 0.30 10.34
CA LYS A 153 -5.11 0.03 10.71
C LYS A 153 -5.49 -1.43 10.49
N ILE A 154 -5.11 -2.02 9.35
CA ILE A 154 -5.31 -3.44 9.07
C ILE A 154 -4.50 -4.29 10.06
N GLU A 155 -3.22 -4.01 10.24
CA GLU A 155 -2.33 -4.74 11.15
C GLU A 155 -2.86 -4.72 12.60
N ASN A 156 -3.31 -3.55 13.09
CA ASN A 156 -3.90 -3.42 14.42
C ASN A 156 -5.20 -4.21 14.53
N PHE A 157 -6.09 -4.12 13.54
CA PHE A 157 -7.34 -4.89 13.54
C PHE A 157 -7.11 -6.40 13.57
N LEU A 158 -6.11 -6.90 12.84
CA LEU A 158 -5.76 -8.32 12.86
C LEU A 158 -5.08 -8.71 14.17
N SER A 159 -4.22 -7.85 14.71
CA SER A 159 -3.59 -8.08 16.01
C SER A 159 -4.60 -8.12 17.15
N ASP A 160 -5.64 -7.28 17.13
CA ASP A 160 -6.73 -7.28 18.12
C ASP A 160 -7.55 -8.58 18.10
N LEU A 161 -7.48 -9.34 17.00
CA LEU A 161 -8.11 -10.64 16.81
C LEU A 161 -7.15 -11.81 17.06
N ASP A 162 -5.92 -11.54 17.52
CA ASP A 162 -4.84 -12.53 17.66
C ASP A 162 -4.48 -13.25 16.34
N ILE A 163 -4.72 -12.60 15.20
CA ILE A 163 -4.43 -13.15 13.88
C ILE A 163 -3.02 -12.73 13.44
N ASN A 164 -2.10 -13.69 13.46
CA ASN A 164 -0.79 -13.54 12.85
C ASN A 164 -0.86 -13.92 11.38
N PHE A 165 -0.30 -13.09 10.50
CA PHE A 165 -0.26 -13.34 9.07
C PHE A 165 1.18 -13.29 8.55
N THR A 166 1.46 -14.10 7.54
CA THR A 166 2.76 -14.14 6.85
C THR A 166 2.78 -13.21 5.65
N GLU A 167 1.62 -12.98 5.02
CA GLU A 167 1.51 -12.15 3.84
C GLU A 167 0.15 -11.44 3.76
N LEU A 168 0.18 -10.19 3.30
CA LEU A 168 -0.99 -9.38 3.00
C LEU A 168 -0.96 -9.03 1.51
N GLN A 169 -1.65 -9.82 0.70
CA GLN A 169 -1.68 -9.67 -0.75
C GLN A 169 -2.87 -8.81 -1.18
N ARG A 170 -2.62 -7.71 -1.89
CA ARG A 170 -3.71 -6.91 -2.45
C ARG A 170 -4.35 -7.61 -3.65
N LEU A 171 -5.67 -7.74 -3.64
CA LEU A 171 -6.44 -8.32 -4.73
C LEU A 171 -6.89 -7.24 -5.73
N PRO A 172 -7.14 -7.62 -7.00
CA PRO A 172 -7.81 -6.74 -7.96
C PRO A 172 -9.14 -6.22 -7.38
N GLY A 173 -9.41 -4.94 -7.59
CA GLY A 173 -10.66 -4.33 -7.16
C GLY A 173 -11.86 -4.80 -7.99
N ASP A 174 -13.06 -4.49 -7.51
CA ASP A 174 -14.33 -4.63 -8.24
C ASP A 174 -14.77 -3.26 -8.80
N ALA A 175 -16.04 -3.16 -9.22
CA ALA A 175 -16.62 -1.90 -9.70
C ALA A 175 -16.89 -0.87 -8.57
N SER A 176 -16.56 -1.18 -7.32
CA SER A 176 -16.74 -0.31 -6.17
C SER A 176 -15.47 0.47 -5.83
N LYS A 177 -15.51 1.25 -4.74
CA LYS A 177 -14.32 1.92 -4.16
C LYS A 177 -13.63 1.09 -3.08
N ARG A 178 -14.13 -0.13 -2.81
CA ARG A 178 -13.59 -1.04 -1.80
C ARG A 178 -12.26 -1.61 -2.28
N ARG A 179 -11.42 -1.95 -1.32
CA ARG A 179 -10.15 -2.64 -1.54
C ARG A 179 -10.24 -3.99 -0.87
N TYR A 180 -9.68 -5.00 -1.52
CA TYR A 180 -9.67 -6.37 -1.00
C TYR A 180 -8.23 -6.83 -0.84
N TYR A 181 -7.98 -7.55 0.24
CA TYR A 181 -6.69 -8.14 0.55
C TYR A 181 -6.90 -9.60 0.92
N ARG A 182 -6.10 -10.49 0.34
CA ARG A 182 -5.96 -11.86 0.80
C ARG A 182 -4.91 -11.88 1.90
N ILE A 183 -5.30 -12.33 3.07
CA ILE A 183 -4.42 -12.53 4.21
C ILE A 183 -4.05 -14.00 4.24
N MET A 184 -2.76 -14.29 4.23
CA MET A 184 -2.23 -15.64 4.38
C MET A 184 -1.69 -15.79 5.80
N SER A 185 -2.22 -16.79 6.52
CA SER A 185 -1.67 -17.25 7.79
C SER A 185 -1.03 -18.63 7.61
N SER A 186 -0.47 -19.21 8.67
CA SER A 186 0.17 -20.53 8.62
C SER A 186 -0.76 -21.64 8.15
N ASP A 187 -2.04 -21.56 8.51
CA ASP A 187 -2.98 -22.67 8.39
C ASP A 187 -4.19 -22.37 7.49
N ASN A 188 -4.41 -21.10 7.13
CA ASN A 188 -5.59 -20.67 6.40
C ASN A 188 -5.41 -19.32 5.68
N THR A 189 -6.31 -19.06 4.73
CA THR A 189 -6.44 -17.76 4.07
C THR A 189 -7.77 -17.10 4.42
N MET A 190 -7.78 -15.77 4.41
CA MET A 190 -8.95 -14.93 4.72
C MET A 190 -8.99 -13.75 3.75
N ILE A 191 -10.17 -13.20 3.52
CA ILE A 191 -10.35 -11.97 2.74
C ILE A 191 -10.65 -10.82 3.68
N LEU A 192 -9.84 -9.77 3.61
CA LEU A 192 -10.11 -8.50 4.24
C LEU A 192 -10.66 -7.52 3.20
N MET A 193 -11.83 -6.99 3.48
CA MET A 193 -12.44 -5.90 2.73
C MET A 193 -12.25 -4.59 3.49
N ASP A 194 -11.62 -3.62 2.85
CA ASP A 194 -11.52 -2.23 3.31
C ASP A 194 -12.49 -1.35 2.50
N ALA A 195 -13.57 -0.93 3.16
CA ALA A 195 -14.59 -0.04 2.62
C ALA A 195 -14.46 1.40 3.15
N THR A 196 -13.29 1.79 3.68
CA THR A 196 -13.06 3.16 4.20
C THR A 196 -13.40 4.24 3.16
N GLN A 197 -13.13 3.99 1.88
CA GLN A 197 -13.40 4.94 0.80
C GLN A 197 -14.91 5.06 0.43
N GLU A 198 -15.78 4.19 0.96
CA GLU A 198 -17.23 4.30 0.74
C GLU A 198 -17.91 5.31 1.67
N SER A 199 -17.27 5.71 2.78
CA SER A 199 -17.83 6.76 3.65
C SER A 199 -17.98 8.10 2.91
N ASP A 200 -17.13 8.34 1.91
CA ASP A 200 -17.23 9.50 1.02
C ASP A 200 -18.46 9.44 0.11
N ILE A 201 -18.90 8.24 -0.26
CA ILE A 201 -20.13 8.03 -1.05
C ILE A 201 -21.35 8.24 -0.14
N LYS A 202 -21.31 7.71 1.09
CA LYS A 202 -22.36 7.93 2.10
C LYS A 202 -22.57 9.41 2.38
N SER A 203 -21.50 10.16 2.63
CA SER A 203 -21.58 11.60 2.93
C SER A 203 -22.12 12.43 1.75
N LYS A 204 -21.86 12.01 0.50
CA LYS A 204 -22.30 12.73 -0.70
C LYS A 204 -23.69 12.35 -1.19
N THR A 205 -24.09 11.09 -1.04
CA THR A 205 -25.30 10.56 -1.69
C THR A 205 -26.33 10.00 -0.70
N GLY A 206 -25.93 9.64 0.52
CA GLY A 206 -26.78 8.95 1.48
C GLY A 206 -27.22 7.54 1.04
N LEU A 207 -26.70 7.03 -0.08
CA LEU A 207 -27.15 5.78 -0.71
C LEU A 207 -26.57 4.51 -0.07
N THR A 208 -25.67 4.64 0.90
CA THR A 208 -25.05 3.50 1.57
C THR A 208 -24.81 3.78 3.04
N ASN A 209 -25.01 2.77 3.89
CA ASN A 209 -24.63 2.76 5.29
C ASN A 209 -23.21 2.24 5.52
N GLY A 210 -22.41 2.02 4.47
CA GLY A 210 -21.08 1.43 4.53
C GLY A 210 -21.14 -0.09 4.68
N ILE A 211 -20.29 -0.65 5.54
CA ILE A 211 -20.21 -2.10 5.71
C ILE A 211 -21.49 -2.75 6.26
N ASP A 212 -22.37 -1.97 6.90
CA ASP A 212 -23.63 -2.49 7.44
C ASP A 212 -24.59 -2.97 6.34
N ASP A 213 -24.61 -2.33 5.16
CA ASP A 213 -25.46 -2.79 4.04
C ASP A 213 -24.94 -4.11 3.47
N PHE A 214 -23.62 -4.25 3.39
CA PHE A 214 -22.97 -5.48 2.92
C PHE A 214 -23.33 -6.66 3.83
N ILE A 215 -23.19 -6.47 5.14
CA ILE A 215 -23.49 -7.50 6.14
C ILE A 215 -24.98 -7.84 6.14
N LYS A 216 -25.88 -6.86 6.03
CA LYS A 216 -27.33 -7.13 5.94
C LYS A 216 -27.68 -7.98 4.71
N ILE A 217 -27.07 -7.71 3.56
CA ILE A 217 -27.29 -8.52 2.34
C ILE A 217 -26.76 -9.93 2.55
N GLN A 218 -25.59 -10.08 3.15
CA GLN A 218 -24.98 -11.38 3.45
C GLN A 218 -25.83 -12.20 4.43
N GLU A 219 -26.24 -11.62 5.56
CA GLU A 219 -27.15 -12.24 6.53
C GLU A 219 -28.49 -12.63 5.88
N TYR A 220 -29.01 -11.78 5.00
CA TYR A 220 -30.23 -12.08 4.26
C TYR A 220 -30.05 -13.27 3.31
N LEU A 221 -28.99 -13.29 2.50
CA LEU A 221 -28.71 -14.39 1.57
C LEU A 221 -28.50 -15.72 2.31
N ASP A 222 -27.77 -15.69 3.42
CA ASP A 222 -27.58 -16.87 4.27
C ASP A 222 -28.93 -17.37 4.85
N SER A 223 -29.80 -16.46 5.29
CA SER A 223 -31.14 -16.80 5.82
C SER A 223 -32.07 -17.46 4.81
N ILE A 224 -31.75 -17.37 3.51
CA ILE A 224 -32.48 -18.01 2.43
C ILE A 224 -31.69 -19.15 1.78
N ASP A 225 -30.75 -19.77 2.51
CA ASP A 225 -29.95 -20.91 2.06
C ASP A 225 -29.09 -20.62 0.82
N VAL A 226 -28.71 -19.37 0.59
CA VAL A 226 -27.73 -18.99 -0.44
C VAL A 226 -26.36 -18.85 0.21
N ARG A 227 -25.40 -19.67 -0.23
CA ARG A 227 -24.04 -19.66 0.33
C ARG A 227 -23.38 -18.30 0.13
N VAL A 228 -22.93 -17.72 1.23
CA VAL A 228 -22.10 -16.52 1.30
C VAL A 228 -20.80 -16.84 2.06
N PRO A 229 -19.74 -16.01 1.94
CA PRO A 229 -18.58 -16.12 2.81
C PRO A 229 -18.99 -16.01 4.28
N ASN A 230 -18.37 -16.80 5.15
CA ASN A 230 -18.59 -16.63 6.59
C ASN A 230 -17.93 -15.31 7.06
N LEU A 231 -18.69 -14.48 7.77
CA LEU A 231 -18.19 -13.28 8.44
C LEU A 231 -17.34 -13.70 9.66
N ILE A 232 -16.04 -13.39 9.64
CA ILE A 232 -15.12 -13.72 10.73
C ILE A 232 -15.12 -12.60 11.77
N ALA A 233 -14.92 -11.36 11.32
CA ALA A 233 -14.88 -10.18 12.18
C ALA A 233 -15.18 -8.90 11.40
N ARG A 234 -15.49 -7.82 12.12
CA ARG A 234 -15.69 -6.48 11.53
C ARG A 234 -15.22 -5.39 12.46
N ASN A 235 -14.72 -4.29 11.88
CA ASN A 235 -14.50 -3.04 12.56
C ASN A 235 -15.34 -1.94 11.90
N LYS A 236 -16.40 -1.51 12.58
CA LYS A 236 -17.34 -0.50 12.07
C LYS A 236 -16.76 0.90 12.03
N ILE A 237 -15.91 1.25 12.98
CA ILE A 237 -15.27 2.57 13.04
C ILE A 237 -14.43 2.76 11.78
N ASP A 238 -13.76 1.69 11.39
CA ASP A 238 -12.83 1.65 10.28
C ASP A 238 -13.43 1.16 8.96
N ASN A 239 -14.70 0.75 8.91
CA ASN A 239 -15.32 0.15 7.73
C ASN A 239 -14.50 -1.03 7.14
N ILE A 240 -13.98 -1.90 8.01
CA ILE A 240 -13.26 -3.11 7.62
C ILE A 240 -14.09 -4.35 7.95
N ILE A 241 -14.07 -5.33 7.05
CA ILE A 241 -14.61 -6.68 7.27
C ILE A 241 -13.50 -7.71 7.04
N LEU A 242 -13.46 -8.75 7.87
CA LEU A 242 -12.68 -9.96 7.65
C LEU A 242 -13.63 -11.14 7.44
N GLU A 243 -13.43 -11.88 6.35
CA GLU A 243 -14.31 -12.98 5.93
C GLU A 243 -13.52 -14.20 5.46
N GLU A 244 -14.24 -15.31 5.36
CA GLU A 244 -13.76 -16.54 4.74
C GLU A 244 -13.29 -16.30 3.30
N ASP A 245 -12.14 -16.87 2.97
CA ASP A 245 -11.67 -16.95 1.59
C ASP A 245 -12.28 -18.16 0.89
N LEU A 246 -13.14 -17.91 -0.10
CA LEU A 246 -13.78 -18.96 -0.91
C LEU A 246 -12.82 -19.58 -1.96
N GLY A 247 -11.56 -19.15 -1.99
CA GLY A 247 -10.49 -19.71 -2.79
C GLY A 247 -10.13 -18.88 -4.02
N GLU A 248 -9.34 -19.48 -4.91
CA GLU A 248 -8.70 -18.78 -6.02
C GLU A 248 -9.30 -19.07 -7.39
N TYR A 249 -10.38 -19.86 -7.44
CA TYR A 249 -11.02 -20.22 -8.69
C TYR A 249 -11.66 -18.99 -9.34
N SER A 250 -10.93 -18.35 -10.26
CA SER A 250 -11.50 -17.30 -11.09
C SER A 250 -12.49 -17.90 -12.07
N TYR A 251 -13.58 -17.18 -12.37
CA TYR A 251 -14.55 -17.62 -13.37
C TYR A 251 -13.83 -17.98 -14.69
N THR A 252 -12.83 -17.20 -15.10
CA THR A 252 -12.02 -17.43 -16.31
C THR A 252 -11.19 -18.71 -16.26
N ASP A 253 -10.55 -19.02 -15.14
CA ASP A 253 -9.79 -20.27 -14.97
C ASP A 253 -10.70 -21.50 -14.96
N VAL A 254 -11.89 -21.33 -14.39
CA VAL A 254 -12.93 -22.34 -14.38
C VAL A 254 -13.48 -22.57 -15.78
N LEU A 255 -13.72 -21.49 -16.55
CA LEU A 255 -14.17 -21.58 -17.95
C LEU A 255 -13.16 -22.31 -18.85
N THR A 256 -11.86 -22.15 -18.60
CA THR A 256 -10.82 -22.77 -19.44
C THR A 256 -10.54 -24.23 -19.10
N LYS A 257 -10.89 -24.70 -17.90
CA LYS A 257 -10.48 -26.01 -17.36
C LYS A 257 -11.62 -27.00 -17.10
N GLN A 258 -12.90 -26.62 -17.18
CA GLN A 258 -14.05 -27.48 -16.82
C GLN A 258 -15.17 -27.57 -17.86
N ASN A 259 -16.01 -28.61 -17.73
CA ASN A 259 -17.28 -28.76 -18.44
C ASN A 259 -18.34 -27.81 -17.82
N TYR A 260 -18.66 -26.73 -18.53
CA TYR A 260 -19.54 -25.66 -18.08
C TYR A 260 -20.91 -26.12 -17.53
N GLN A 261 -21.41 -27.27 -17.98
CA GLN A 261 -22.70 -27.82 -17.54
C GLN A 261 -22.77 -28.05 -16.02
N GLU A 262 -21.64 -28.36 -15.38
CA GLU A 262 -21.58 -28.63 -13.95
C GLU A 262 -21.75 -27.37 -13.09
N LEU A 263 -21.53 -26.18 -13.65
CA LEU A 263 -21.63 -24.89 -12.96
C LEU A 263 -22.92 -24.15 -13.27
N TYR A 264 -23.41 -24.24 -14.50
CA TYR A 264 -24.67 -23.62 -14.89
C TYR A 264 -25.85 -24.19 -14.09
N ASN A 265 -25.85 -25.50 -13.82
CA ASN A 265 -26.93 -26.14 -13.07
C ASN A 265 -27.06 -25.56 -11.65
N PRO A 266 -26.00 -25.51 -10.81
CA PRO A 266 -26.03 -24.81 -9.53
C PRO A 266 -26.40 -23.33 -9.64
N ALA A 267 -25.86 -22.59 -10.60
CA ALA A 267 -26.16 -21.16 -10.76
C ALA A 267 -27.63 -20.91 -11.09
N ILE A 268 -28.20 -21.64 -12.06
CA ILE A 268 -29.61 -21.54 -12.45
C ILE A 268 -30.52 -21.95 -11.28
N LYS A 269 -30.20 -23.05 -10.58
CA LYS A 269 -30.94 -23.47 -9.39
C LYS A 269 -30.96 -22.38 -8.32
N THR A 270 -29.81 -21.75 -8.08
CA THR A 270 -29.68 -20.64 -7.11
C THR A 270 -30.53 -19.45 -7.54
N LEU A 271 -30.48 -19.04 -8.82
CA LEU A 271 -31.30 -17.93 -9.33
C LEU A 271 -32.81 -18.22 -9.24
N ILE A 272 -33.24 -19.44 -9.60
CA ILE A 272 -34.63 -19.87 -9.47
C ILE A 272 -35.07 -19.83 -8.00
N HIS A 273 -34.24 -20.35 -7.10
CA HIS A 273 -34.49 -20.34 -5.67
C HIS A 273 -34.69 -18.92 -5.14
N ILE A 274 -33.74 -18.02 -5.42
CA ILE A 274 -33.83 -16.59 -5.06
C ILE A 274 -35.12 -15.98 -5.61
N SER A 275 -35.44 -16.19 -6.89
CA SER A 275 -36.60 -15.58 -7.54
C SER A 275 -37.97 -16.02 -6.98
N ASN A 276 -38.03 -17.18 -6.32
CA ASN A 276 -39.26 -17.72 -5.74
C ASN A 276 -39.51 -17.24 -4.30
N ILE A 277 -38.59 -16.45 -3.73
CA ILE A 277 -38.70 -15.95 -2.36
C ILE A 277 -39.29 -14.54 -2.38
N ASN A 278 -40.19 -14.27 -1.42
CA ASN A 278 -40.69 -12.91 -1.20
C ASN A 278 -39.62 -12.07 -0.49
N HIS A 279 -38.92 -11.23 -1.24
CA HIS A 279 -37.87 -10.36 -0.72
C HIS A 279 -38.42 -9.22 0.15
N PRO A 280 -37.79 -8.91 1.30
CA PRO A 280 -38.08 -7.68 2.03
C PRO A 280 -37.83 -6.46 1.14
N LYS A 281 -38.69 -5.43 1.24
CA LYS A 281 -38.53 -4.20 0.44
C LYS A 281 -37.34 -3.33 0.86
N ASN A 282 -36.78 -3.56 2.05
CA ASN A 282 -35.80 -2.69 2.72
C ASN A 282 -34.59 -3.46 3.27
N ILE A 283 -33.99 -4.36 2.48
CA ILE A 283 -32.85 -5.17 2.94
C ILE A 283 -31.63 -4.28 3.26
N SER A 284 -31.44 -3.17 2.54
CA SER A 284 -30.30 -2.26 2.74
C SER A 284 -30.66 -0.76 2.70
N THR A 285 -31.92 -0.40 2.99
CA THR A 285 -32.32 1.02 3.13
C THR A 285 -32.20 1.52 4.56
#